data_AF-A0A1M5YNG7-F1
#
_entry.id   AF-A0A1M5YNG7-F1
#
_cell.length_a   1.000
_cell.length_b   1.000
_cell.length_c   1.000
_cell.angle_alpha   90.00
_cell.angle_beta   90.00
_cell.angle_gamma   90.00
#
_symmetry.space_group_name_H-M   'P 1'
#
loop_
_entity.id
_entity.type
_entity.pdbx_description
1 polymer ?
#
loop_
_entity_poly.entity_id
_entity_poly.type
_entity_poly.pdbx_seq_one_letter_code
_entity_poly.pdbx_strand_id
1 'polypeptide(L)' 'MKTYLVTGGAGFIGSNFVLYMLNKYEDIKIINLDALTYAGNLENLKSVENNENHIFVQGDICDS' A
#
# COMPACT_ATOMS: atom_id res chain seq x y z
N MET A 1 7.30 15.62 -5.40
CA MET A 1 6.79 14.23 -5.33
C MET A 1 7.83 13.24 -4.82
N LYS A 2 7.68 12.75 -3.58
CA LYS A 2 8.47 11.63 -3.04
C LYS A 2 7.72 10.31 -3.24
N THR A 3 8.44 9.23 -3.55
CA THR A 3 7.85 7.89 -3.71
C THR A 3 8.29 6.99 -2.56
N TYR A 4 7.34 6.28 -1.96
CA TYR A 4 7.55 5.33 -0.87
C TYR A 4 7.17 3.92 -1.32
N LEU A 5 8.04 2.96 -1.05
CA LEU A 5 7.72 1.54 -1.14
C LEU A 5 7.23 1.09 0.25
N VAL A 6 6.02 0.57 0.31
CA VAL A 6 5.42 0.00 1.52
C VAL A 6 5.25 -1.49 1.29
N THR A 7 6.02 -2.31 2.00
CA THR A 7 5.89 -3.76 1.96
C THR A 7 4.89 -4.23 3.02
N GLY A 8 4.02 -5.19 2.72
CA GLY A 8 3.02 -5.67 3.66
C GLY A 8 1.87 -4.67 3.88
N GLY A 9 1.61 -3.78 2.92
CA GLY A 9 0.65 -2.70 3.04
C GLY A 9 -0.82 -3.14 2.97
N ALA A 10 -1.13 -4.41 2.71
CA ALA A 10 -2.48 -4.95 2.84
C ALA A 10 -2.77 -5.51 4.25
N GLY A 11 -1.75 -5.62 5.12
CA GLY A 11 -1.91 -6.02 6.52
C GLY A 11 -2.48 -4.92 7.43
N PHE A 12 -2.65 -5.22 8.72
CA PHE A 12 -3.29 -4.28 9.68
C PHE A 12 -2.56 -2.92 9.82
N ILE A 13 -1.27 -2.93 10.19
CA ILE A 13 -0.50 -1.69 10.36
C ILE A 13 -0.19 -1.07 9.00
N GLY A 14 0.18 -1.90 8.02
CA GLY A 14 0.55 -1.46 6.68
C GLY A 14 -0.56 -0.68 5.99
N SER A 15 -1.79 -1.18 6.01
CA SER A 15 -2.93 -0.50 5.39
C SER A 15 -3.24 0.83 6.06
N ASN A 16 -3.26 0.89 7.39
CA ASN A 16 -3.44 2.15 8.13
C ASN A 16 -2.33 3.17 7.81
N PHE A 17 -1.09 2.71 7.66
CA PHE A 17 0.01 3.58 7.23
C PHE A 17 -0.21 4.12 5.82
N VAL A 18 -0.59 3.28 4.85
CA VAL A 18 -0.91 3.71 3.48
C VAL A 18 -2.01 4.76 3.47
N LEU A 19 -3.14 4.49 4.14
CA LEU A 19 -4.28 5.39 4.22
C LEU A 19 -3.91 6.73 4.87
N TYR A 20 -3.19 6.68 6.00
CA TYR A 20 -2.74 7.88 6.72
C TYR A 20 -1.83 8.74 5.86
N MET A 21 -0.84 8.13 5.19
CA MET A 21 0.15 8.84 4.40
C MET A 21 -0.49 9.53 3.19
N LEU A 22 -1.38 8.82 2.46
CA LEU A 22 -2.10 9.38 1.31
C LEU A 22 -3.08 10.50 1.71
N ASN A 23 -3.65 10.43 2.92
CA ASN A 23 -4.52 11.49 3.43
C ASN A 23 -3.73 12.71 3.91
N LYS A 24 -2.57 12.51 4.52
CA LYS A 24 -1.77 13.58 5.14
C LYS A 24 -0.93 14.37 4.14
N TYR A 25 -0.45 13.72 3.07
CA TYR A 25 0.47 14.34 2.12
C TYR A 25 -0.07 14.22 0.70
N GLU A 26 -0.32 15.36 0.06
CA GLU A 26 -0.85 15.42 -1.30
C GLU A 26 0.24 15.19 -2.39
N ASP A 27 1.52 15.46 -2.07
CA ASP A 27 2.66 15.34 -3.01
C ASP A 27 3.54 14.11 -2.72
N ILE A 28 2.90 12.96 -2.49
CA ILE A 28 3.59 11.67 -2.37
C ILE A 28 2.96 10.61 -3.25
N LYS A 29 3.74 9.58 -3.56
CA LYS A 29 3.29 8.36 -4.21
C LYS A 29 3.64 7.16 -3.34
N ILE A 30 2.71 6.22 -3.22
CA ILE A 30 2.90 4.97 -2.50
C ILE A 30 2.81 3.81 -3.49
N ILE A 31 3.87 3.00 -3.50
CA ILE A 31 3.87 1.68 -4.12
C ILE A 31 3.72 0.68 -2.99
N ASN A 32 2.59 0.00 -2.92
CA ASN A 32 2.27 -1.00 -1.92
C ASN A 32 2.55 -2.39 -2.49
N LEU A 33 3.63 -3.02 -2.03
CA LEU A 33 4.01 -4.39 -2.39
C LEU A 33 3.52 -5.35 -1.31
N ASP A 34 2.64 -6.27 -1.66
CA ASP A 34 2.12 -7.25 -0.71
C ASP A 34 1.98 -8.62 -1.35
N ALA A 35 2.40 -9.67 -0.63
CA ALA A 35 2.28 -11.05 -1.09
C ALA A 35 0.85 -11.61 -0.96
N LEU A 36 -0.05 -10.87 -0.28
CA LEU A 36 -1.41 -11.29 0.04
C LEU A 36 -1.45 -12.67 0.73
N THR A 37 -0.57 -12.84 1.71
CA THR A 37 -0.58 -14.02 2.60
C THR A 37 -1.80 -13.97 3.55
N TYR A 38 -1.91 -14.91 4.49
CA TYR A 38 -3.08 -15.06 5.37
C TYR A 38 -3.52 -13.76 6.08
N ALA A 39 -2.58 -12.85 6.37
CA ALA A 39 -2.85 -11.60 7.09
C ALA A 39 -3.12 -10.40 6.17
N GLY A 40 -2.96 -10.55 4.86
CA GLY A 40 -3.22 -9.49 3.87
C GLY A 40 -4.69 -9.47 3.47
N ASN A 41 -5.30 -8.28 3.46
CA ASN A 41 -6.69 -8.11 3.03
C ASN A 41 -6.86 -6.82 2.21
N LEU A 42 -7.22 -6.97 0.93
CA LEU A 42 -7.44 -5.84 0.01
C LEU A 42 -8.60 -4.94 0.42
N GLU A 43 -9.58 -5.43 1.17
CA GLU A 43 -10.67 -4.59 1.68
C GLU A 43 -10.15 -3.49 2.61
N ASN A 44 -8.97 -3.66 3.24
CA ASN A 44 -8.33 -2.61 4.03
C ASN A 44 -7.89 -1.39 3.19
N LEU A 45 -7.71 -1.57 1.87
CA LEU A 45 -7.20 -0.56 0.94
C LEU A 45 -8.29 -0.02 0.00
N LYS A 46 -9.54 -0.45 0.17
CA LYS A 46 -10.65 -0.15 -0.75
C LYS A 46 -10.90 1.34 -0.95
N SER A 47 -10.71 2.15 0.08
CA SER A 47 -10.88 3.61 0.00
C SER A 47 -9.84 4.30 -0.88
N VAL A 48 -8.73 3.63 -1.21
CA VAL A 48 -7.63 4.15 -2.05
C VAL A 48 -7.38 3.30 -3.29
N GLU A 49 -8.30 2.41 -3.66
CA GLU A 49 -8.16 1.53 -4.83
C GLU A 49 -8.03 2.31 -6.16
N ASN A 50 -8.71 3.47 -6.24
CA ASN A 50 -8.72 4.35 -7.42
C ASN A 50 -7.88 5.63 -7.20
N ASN A 51 -7.05 5.68 -6.16
CA ASN A 51 -6.19 6.83 -5.92
C ASN A 51 -4.96 6.76 -6.83
N GLU A 52 -4.75 7.74 -7.71
CA GLU A 52 -3.63 7.79 -8.67
C GLU A 52 -2.24 7.77 -8.00
N ASN A 53 -2.18 8.21 -6.74
CA ASN A 53 -0.97 8.19 -5.92
C ASN A 53 -0.76 6.87 -5.16
N HIS A 54 -1.66 5.90 -5.29
CA HIS A 54 -1.54 4.56 -4.73
C HIS A 54 -1.45 3.51 -5.84
N ILE A 55 -0.33 2.79 -5.87
CA ILE A 55 -0.15 1.64 -6.76
C ILE A 55 -0.04 0.40 -5.91
N PHE A 56 -0.90 -0.58 -6.14
CA PHE A 56 -0.80 -1.90 -5.53
C PHE A 56 -0.06 -2.86 -6.47
N VAL A 57 0.91 -3.59 -5.91
CA VAL A 57 1.67 -4.64 -6.58
C VAL A 57 1.54 -5.90 -5.74
N GLN A 58 0.93 -6.94 -6.30
CA GLN A 58 0.95 -8.25 -5.66
C GLN A 58 2.29 -8.92 -5.95
N GLY A 59 3.06 -9.24 -4.91
CA GLY A 59 4.36 -9.87 -5.05
C GLY A 59 5.03 -10.18 -3.71
N ASP A 60 5.95 -11.13 -3.73
CA ASP A 60 6.79 -11.45 -2.58
C ASP A 60 8.05 -10.58 -2.57
N ILE A 61 8.46 -10.10 -1.41
CA ILE A 61 9.71 -9.37 -1.23
C ILE A 61 10.95 -10.24 -1.47
N CYS A 62 10.78 -11.56 -1.53
CA CYS A 62 11.84 -12.53 -1.80
C CYS A 62 11.98 -12.90 -3.29
N ASP A 63 11.16 -12.34 -4.18
CA ASP A 63 11.20 -12.62 -5.63
C ASP A 63 12.44 -11.96 -6.30
N SER A 64 13.13 -12.70 -7.18
CA SER A 64 14.49 -12.38 -7.70
C SER A 64 14.53 -11.97 -9.17
#